data_AF-A0AAU5ZFV5-F1
#
_entry.id   AF-A0AAU5ZFV5-F1
#
_cell.length_a   1.000
_cell.length_b   1.000
_cell.length_c   1.000
_cell.angle_alpha   90.00
_cell.angle_beta   90.00
_cell.angle_gamma   90.00
#
_symmetry.space_group_name_H-M   'P 1'
#
loop_
_entity.id
_entity.type
_entity.pdbx_description
1 polymer ?
#
loop_
_entity_poly.entity_id
_entity_poly.type
_entity_poly.pdbx_seq_one_letter_code
_entity_poly.pdbx_strand_id
1 'polypeptide(L)'
;MSTAEIQPASATADVPELVVGFDLDMTLIDSRPGIQAVWDLLAAETGVPIDSELVVSRLGPPLIWEMANWFPPEQVDAMVSRYREHYPSYAITGSLPLPGVAESLAAIRALRGRTMVVSAKYTPSVRLHLEHLGLDVDEPVGDLHGAEKGTALCEHKATIYVGDHTADIDGARAAGAVAVSVATGPFTADELRAYGADVVLNDLTEFPAWLDAYVLEQRLDALMRRLSSYDKLVVAFSGGADSAFLLAAAARAIGPANVVAATAISPSLPTAELEPAARFADGIGVRHLTPHTHEMEREGYQANSGARCYFCKAELVETLQPIADKFGITAIATGTNADDAIAGFRPGIRAAFERGAITPLKDARLTKAQIREASRSWGLETSDKPAAACLSSRIAYGIRITPNLLARVDRAEQAVRSRLSSYGVENVRVRDVGETASIEIDAALLDQVDHQVLVDAVVAEGFPAAQVDPRGFRSGSMNERLKDPDKYR
;
A
#
# COMPACT_ATOMS: atom_id res chain seq x y z
N MET A 1 -8.85 41.62 11.90
CA MET A 1 -7.65 41.61 11.04
C MET A 1 -6.69 40.57 11.56
N SER A 2 -6.61 39.46 10.83
CA SER A 2 -5.51 38.52 10.64
C SER A 2 -6.13 37.15 10.33
N THR A 3 -6.70 37.03 9.14
CA THR A 3 -7.00 35.73 8.51
C THR A 3 -5.67 35.10 8.16
N ALA A 4 -5.08 34.36 9.08
CA ALA A 4 -3.96 33.50 8.75
C ALA A 4 -4.51 32.43 7.80
N GLU A 5 -4.30 32.62 6.50
CA GLU A 5 -4.57 31.60 5.50
C GLU A 5 -3.86 30.32 5.96
N ILE A 6 -4.60 29.20 5.99
CA ILE A 6 -4.00 27.87 6.15
C ILE A 6 -3.07 27.69 4.94
N GLN A 7 -1.79 27.99 5.14
CA GLN A 7 -0.77 27.66 4.17
C GLN A 7 -0.63 26.14 4.15
N PRO A 8 -0.72 25.49 2.98
CA PRO A 8 -0.39 24.07 2.89
C PRO A 8 1.09 23.93 3.28
N ALA A 9 1.35 23.29 4.42
CA ALA A 9 2.71 22.96 4.83
C ALA A 9 3.36 22.10 3.73
N SER A 10 4.29 22.72 2.99
CA SER A 10 5.11 22.18 1.90
C SER A 10 6.13 21.13 2.34
N ALA A 11 5.80 20.31 3.33
CA ALA A 11 6.61 19.15 3.68
C ALA A 11 5.82 17.91 3.31
N THR A 12 5.93 17.47 2.05
CA THR A 12 5.60 16.09 1.70
C THR A 12 6.36 15.20 2.67
N ALA A 13 5.69 14.22 3.30
CA ALA A 13 6.40 13.18 4.02
C ALA A 13 7.32 12.52 2.99
N ASP A 14 8.63 12.69 3.14
CA ASP A 14 9.62 12.22 2.17
C ASP A 14 9.76 10.71 2.34
N VAL A 15 8.76 9.96 1.87
CA VAL A 15 8.83 8.51 1.75
C VAL A 15 9.60 8.26 0.46
N PRO A 16 10.84 7.73 0.53
CA PRO A 16 11.63 7.47 -0.66
C PRO A 16 10.89 6.50 -1.58
N GLU A 17 11.18 6.59 -2.87
CA GLU A 17 10.72 5.58 -3.81
C GLU A 17 11.33 4.23 -3.44
N LEU A 18 10.52 3.16 -3.49
CA LEU A 18 11.01 1.82 -3.25
C LEU A 18 11.79 1.36 -4.48
N VAL A 19 13.10 1.27 -4.35
CA VAL A 19 13.99 0.69 -5.35
C VAL A 19 14.79 -0.41 -4.67
N VAL A 20 14.65 -1.63 -5.17
CA VAL A 20 15.31 -2.83 -4.64
C VAL A 20 16.32 -3.33 -5.67
N GLY A 21 17.58 -3.37 -5.28
CA GLY A 21 18.62 -4.03 -6.07
C GLY A 21 18.83 -5.47 -5.61
N PHE A 22 19.22 -6.33 -6.54
CA PHE A 22 19.60 -7.71 -6.28
C PHE A 22 20.98 -8.01 -6.87
N ASP A 23 21.80 -8.81 -6.21
CA ASP A 23 22.79 -9.61 -6.92
C ASP A 23 22.07 -10.67 -7.78
N LEU A 24 22.77 -11.22 -8.77
CA LEU A 24 22.24 -12.21 -9.68
C LEU A 24 22.53 -13.63 -9.21
N ASP A 25 23.81 -13.98 -9.10
CA ASP A 25 24.26 -15.36 -8.91
C ASP A 25 23.99 -15.77 -7.47
N MET A 26 23.42 -16.96 -7.27
CA MET A 26 23.05 -17.46 -5.95
C MET A 26 22.07 -16.59 -5.14
N THR A 27 21.63 -15.47 -5.67
CA THR A 27 20.56 -14.63 -5.12
C THR A 27 19.26 -14.78 -5.91
N LEU A 28 19.28 -14.48 -7.21
CA LEU A 28 18.12 -14.67 -8.10
C LEU A 28 18.18 -16.01 -8.86
N ILE A 29 19.37 -16.49 -9.18
CA ILE A 29 19.55 -17.67 -10.01
C ILE A 29 20.53 -18.65 -9.39
N ASP A 30 20.23 -19.94 -9.50
CA ASP A 30 21.23 -20.99 -9.34
C ASP A 30 21.95 -21.15 -10.68
N SER A 31 23.10 -20.47 -10.80
CA SER A 31 23.94 -20.51 -12.00
C SER A 31 24.98 -21.62 -11.98
N ARG A 32 25.08 -22.38 -10.88
CA ARG A 32 26.13 -23.41 -10.70
C ARG A 32 26.11 -24.46 -11.80
N PRO A 33 24.97 -25.08 -12.19
CA PRO A 33 24.99 -26.14 -13.19
C PRO A 33 25.51 -25.65 -14.55
N GLY A 34 25.06 -24.47 -14.96
CA GLY A 34 25.49 -23.86 -16.21
C GLY A 34 26.94 -23.39 -16.18
N ILE A 35 27.39 -22.75 -15.10
CA ILE A 35 28.78 -22.30 -14.93
C ILE A 35 29.72 -23.50 -14.89
N GLN A 36 29.37 -24.55 -14.14
CA GLN A 36 30.15 -25.79 -14.05
C GLN A 36 30.38 -26.40 -15.44
N ALA A 37 29.33 -26.48 -16.27
CA ALA A 37 29.44 -27.02 -17.62
C ALA A 37 30.40 -26.24 -18.52
N VAL A 38 30.47 -24.89 -18.39
CA VAL A 38 31.45 -24.09 -19.14
C VAL A 38 32.88 -24.37 -18.66
N TRP A 39 33.08 -24.53 -17.36
CA TRP A 39 34.40 -24.85 -16.80
C TRP A 39 34.86 -26.26 -17.16
N ASP A 40 33.97 -27.25 -17.13
CA ASP A 40 34.25 -28.61 -17.58
C ASP A 40 34.65 -28.65 -19.06
N LEU A 41 33.95 -27.86 -19.89
CA LEU A 41 34.29 -27.70 -21.31
C LEU A 41 35.66 -27.05 -21.48
N LEU A 42 35.96 -25.98 -20.74
CA LEU A 42 37.25 -25.30 -20.81
C LEU A 42 38.40 -26.21 -20.35
N ALA A 43 38.18 -27.03 -19.31
CA ALA A 43 39.13 -28.04 -18.85
C ALA A 43 39.41 -29.07 -19.95
N ALA A 44 38.36 -29.57 -20.61
CA ALA A 44 38.48 -30.52 -21.71
C ALA A 44 39.18 -29.92 -22.95
N GLU A 45 38.90 -28.66 -23.30
CA GLU A 45 39.52 -27.96 -24.44
C GLU A 45 41.00 -27.67 -24.23
N THR A 46 41.38 -27.29 -23.01
CA THR A 46 42.75 -26.84 -22.70
C THR A 46 43.65 -27.95 -22.16
N GLY A 47 43.07 -29.03 -21.63
CA GLY A 47 43.78 -30.08 -20.91
C GLY A 47 44.25 -29.67 -19.51
N VAL A 48 43.87 -28.47 -19.04
CA VAL A 48 44.17 -28.02 -17.68
C VAL A 48 43.21 -28.71 -16.69
N PRO A 49 43.71 -29.29 -15.58
CA PRO A 49 42.88 -29.98 -14.60
C PRO A 49 42.14 -28.97 -13.71
N ILE A 50 41.07 -28.37 -14.24
CA ILE A 50 40.21 -27.43 -13.52
C ILE A 50 39.26 -28.20 -12.61
N ASP A 51 39.21 -27.85 -11.33
CA ASP A 51 38.22 -28.35 -10.38
C ASP A 51 36.95 -27.49 -10.46
N SER A 52 36.01 -27.89 -11.31
CA SER A 52 34.78 -27.12 -11.56
C SER A 52 33.85 -27.08 -10.35
N GLU A 53 33.88 -28.09 -9.47
CA GLU A 53 33.14 -28.11 -8.20
C GLU A 53 33.69 -27.03 -7.26
N LEU A 54 35.02 -26.92 -7.17
CA LEU A 54 35.66 -25.86 -6.39
C LEU A 54 35.32 -24.48 -6.93
N VAL A 55 35.29 -24.30 -8.25
CA VAL A 55 34.91 -23.03 -8.87
C VAL A 55 33.49 -22.63 -8.48
N VAL A 56 32.51 -23.52 -8.63
CA VAL A 56 31.11 -23.19 -8.30
C VAL A 56 30.86 -23.06 -6.80
N SER A 57 31.74 -23.60 -5.94
CA SER A 57 31.69 -23.36 -4.49
C SER A 57 32.15 -21.96 -4.08
N ARG A 58 32.79 -21.21 -4.98
CA ARG A 58 33.41 -19.89 -4.71
C ARG A 58 32.82 -18.77 -5.58
N LEU A 59 31.58 -18.91 -6.07
CA LEU A 59 30.94 -17.87 -6.87
C LEU A 59 30.84 -16.54 -6.11
N GLY A 60 30.92 -15.43 -6.85
CA GLY A 60 30.85 -14.06 -6.32
C GLY A 60 31.96 -13.13 -6.84
N PRO A 61 33.24 -13.56 -6.82
CA PRO A 61 34.34 -12.78 -7.39
C PRO A 61 34.27 -12.64 -8.92
N PRO A 62 34.92 -11.60 -9.50
CA PRO A 62 35.03 -11.46 -10.95
C PRO A 62 35.70 -12.67 -11.64
N LEU A 63 35.19 -13.05 -12.81
CA LEU A 63 35.68 -14.21 -13.59
C LEU A 63 37.20 -14.22 -13.81
N ILE A 64 37.80 -13.05 -14.03
CA ILE A 64 39.25 -12.93 -14.29
C ILE A 64 40.09 -13.38 -13.09
N TRP A 65 39.59 -13.19 -11.86
CA TRP A 65 40.28 -13.66 -10.65
C TRP A 65 40.23 -15.18 -10.56
N GLU A 66 39.07 -15.77 -10.85
CA GLU A 66 38.95 -17.23 -10.85
C GLU A 66 39.81 -17.85 -11.96
N MET A 67 39.84 -17.25 -13.14
CA MET A 67 40.68 -17.71 -14.25
C MET A 67 42.18 -17.72 -13.91
N ALA A 68 42.63 -16.75 -13.11
CA ALA A 68 44.03 -16.66 -12.67
C ALA A 68 44.45 -17.76 -11.68
N ASN A 69 43.50 -18.51 -11.10
CA ASN A 69 43.81 -19.69 -10.29
C ASN A 69 44.27 -20.89 -11.15
N TRP A 70 43.87 -20.93 -12.43
CA TRP A 70 44.01 -22.10 -13.29
C TRP A 70 44.99 -21.90 -14.44
N PHE A 71 45.19 -20.65 -14.87
CA PHE A 71 46.00 -20.30 -16.04
C PHE A 71 47.09 -19.28 -15.69
N PRO A 72 48.25 -19.32 -16.38
CA PRO A 72 49.29 -18.31 -16.19
C PRO A 72 48.81 -16.94 -16.71
N PRO A 73 49.35 -15.82 -16.18
CA PRO A 73 48.85 -14.48 -16.45
C PRO A 73 48.68 -14.14 -17.95
N GLU A 74 49.59 -14.61 -18.80
CA GLU A 74 49.56 -14.36 -20.25
C GLU A 74 48.43 -15.09 -21.00
N GLN A 75 47.78 -16.08 -20.37
CA GLN A 75 46.67 -16.84 -20.95
C GLN A 75 45.30 -16.44 -20.40
N VAL A 76 45.25 -15.72 -19.27
CA VAL A 76 44.00 -15.39 -18.55
C VAL A 76 43.01 -14.67 -19.46
N ASP A 77 43.40 -13.61 -20.16
CA ASP A 77 42.50 -12.84 -21.03
C ASP A 77 41.95 -13.66 -22.20
N ALA A 78 42.78 -14.54 -22.77
CA ALA A 78 42.39 -15.44 -23.84
C ALA A 78 41.36 -16.46 -23.33
N MET A 79 41.55 -17.00 -22.13
CA MET A 79 40.62 -17.97 -21.53
C MET A 79 39.32 -17.30 -21.05
N VAL A 80 39.36 -16.07 -20.54
CA VAL A 80 38.16 -15.28 -20.28
C VAL A 80 37.34 -15.08 -21.56
N SER A 81 38.01 -14.76 -22.67
CA SER A 81 37.34 -14.62 -23.97
C SER A 81 36.71 -15.94 -24.40
N ARG A 82 37.44 -17.05 -24.29
CA ARG A 82 36.94 -18.39 -24.63
C ARG A 82 35.77 -18.83 -23.76
N TYR A 83 35.83 -18.57 -22.46
CA TYR A 83 34.74 -18.81 -21.52
C TYR A 83 33.47 -18.05 -21.92
N ARG A 84 33.60 -16.78 -22.29
CA ARG A 84 32.49 -15.93 -22.74
C ARG A 84 31.87 -16.39 -24.06
N GLU A 85 32.63 -17.01 -24.95
CA GLU A 85 32.10 -17.61 -26.19
C GLU A 85 31.15 -18.78 -25.90
N HIS A 86 31.51 -19.63 -24.94
CA HIS A 86 30.69 -20.78 -24.54
C HIS A 86 29.52 -20.41 -23.62
N TYR A 87 29.65 -19.31 -22.88
CA TYR A 87 28.70 -18.91 -21.84
C TYR A 87 27.22 -18.91 -22.27
N PRO A 88 26.83 -18.33 -23.43
CA PRO A 88 25.43 -18.32 -23.85
C PRO A 88 24.82 -19.71 -24.03
N SER A 89 25.61 -20.68 -24.48
CA SER A 89 25.12 -22.02 -24.81
C SER A 89 24.96 -22.93 -23.60
N TYR A 90 25.72 -22.69 -22.53
CA TYR A 90 25.79 -23.57 -21.36
C TYR A 90 25.39 -22.86 -20.06
N ALA A 91 26.00 -21.71 -19.77
CA ALA A 91 25.74 -21.02 -18.51
C ALA A 91 24.34 -20.40 -18.46
N ILE A 92 23.91 -19.75 -19.54
CA ILE A 92 22.56 -19.17 -19.62
C ILE A 92 21.49 -20.26 -19.53
N THR A 93 21.57 -21.26 -20.42
CA THR A 93 20.58 -22.35 -20.56
C THR A 93 20.56 -23.33 -19.39
N GLY A 94 21.65 -23.42 -18.64
CA GLY A 94 21.79 -24.27 -17.45
C GLY A 94 21.46 -23.56 -16.14
N SER A 95 21.07 -22.29 -16.17
CA SER A 95 20.70 -21.54 -14.95
C SER A 95 19.23 -21.73 -14.60
N LEU A 96 18.94 -21.82 -13.31
CA LEU A 96 17.59 -22.03 -12.79
C LEU A 96 17.21 -20.86 -11.87
N PRO A 97 15.94 -20.45 -11.82
CA PRO A 97 15.51 -19.46 -10.83
C PRO A 97 15.56 -20.06 -9.43
N LEU A 98 16.01 -19.29 -8.45
CA LEU A 98 15.94 -19.71 -7.04
C LEU A 98 14.50 -19.59 -6.50
N PRO A 99 14.14 -20.36 -5.45
CA PRO A 99 12.83 -20.25 -4.81
C PRO A 99 12.54 -18.84 -4.31
N GLY A 100 11.31 -18.35 -4.51
CA GLY A 100 10.84 -17.06 -4.01
C GLY A 100 11.13 -15.85 -4.91
N VAL A 101 11.84 -16.02 -6.03
CA VAL A 101 12.19 -14.92 -6.95
C VAL A 101 10.96 -14.27 -7.56
N ALA A 102 10.04 -15.08 -8.12
CA ALA A 102 8.85 -14.57 -8.78
C ALA A 102 7.94 -13.81 -7.79
N GLU A 103 7.75 -14.37 -6.59
CA GLU A 103 6.98 -13.77 -5.51
C GLU A 103 7.63 -12.47 -5.00
N SER A 104 8.95 -12.43 -4.91
CA SER A 104 9.71 -11.24 -4.48
C SER A 104 9.59 -10.09 -5.47
N LEU A 105 9.76 -10.36 -6.77
CA LEU A 105 9.57 -9.36 -7.83
C LEU A 105 8.11 -8.87 -7.84
N ALA A 106 7.14 -9.78 -7.72
CA ALA A 106 5.72 -9.43 -7.67
C ALA A 106 5.37 -8.57 -6.44
N ALA A 107 5.95 -8.85 -5.27
CA ALA A 107 5.74 -8.07 -4.05
C ALA A 107 6.24 -6.62 -4.22
N ILE A 108 7.43 -6.44 -4.81
CA ILE A 108 7.97 -5.11 -5.10
C ILE A 108 7.05 -4.35 -6.07
N ARG A 109 6.57 -5.02 -7.13
CA ARG A 109 5.63 -4.43 -8.10
C ARG A 109 4.28 -4.06 -7.46
N ALA A 110 3.75 -4.88 -6.56
CA ALA A 110 2.52 -4.59 -5.83
C ALA A 110 2.64 -3.31 -4.97
N LEU A 111 3.85 -3.05 -4.46
CA LEU A 111 4.19 -1.82 -3.74
C LEU A 111 4.58 -0.65 -4.67
N ARG A 112 4.47 -0.82 -5.99
CA ARG A 112 4.89 0.11 -7.04
C ARG A 112 6.38 0.46 -6.98
N GLY A 113 7.19 -0.48 -6.51
CA GLY A 113 8.63 -0.36 -6.49
C GLY A 113 9.28 -0.70 -7.83
N ARG A 114 10.53 -0.26 -7.98
CA ARG A 114 11.42 -0.59 -9.07
C ARG A 114 12.44 -1.64 -8.65
N THR A 115 12.89 -2.42 -9.61
CA THR A 115 13.84 -3.52 -9.43
C THR A 115 15.09 -3.26 -10.27
N MET A 116 16.25 -3.58 -9.73
CA MET A 116 17.50 -3.58 -10.49
C MET A 116 18.33 -4.82 -10.15
N VAL A 117 19.21 -5.21 -11.06
CA VAL A 117 20.24 -6.21 -10.81
C VAL A 117 21.59 -5.52 -10.89
N VAL A 118 22.44 -5.75 -9.90
CA VAL A 118 23.82 -5.28 -9.87
C VAL A 118 24.71 -6.48 -9.58
N SER A 119 25.56 -6.87 -10.52
CA SER A 119 26.38 -8.08 -10.40
C SER A 119 27.82 -7.86 -10.87
N ALA A 120 28.75 -8.69 -10.38
CA ALA A 120 30.11 -8.76 -10.90
C ALA A 120 30.18 -9.39 -12.31
N LYS A 121 29.07 -10.01 -12.75
CA LYS A 121 28.95 -10.65 -14.04
C LYS A 121 28.97 -9.64 -15.18
N TYR A 122 29.54 -10.05 -16.31
CA TYR A 122 29.53 -9.27 -17.55
C TYR A 122 28.11 -8.83 -17.94
N THR A 123 27.91 -7.53 -18.15
CA THR A 123 26.57 -6.94 -18.32
C THR A 123 25.71 -7.62 -19.40
N PRO A 124 26.22 -7.95 -20.61
CA PRO A 124 25.45 -8.73 -21.59
C PRO A 124 25.00 -10.10 -21.09
N SER A 125 25.81 -10.78 -20.27
CA SER A 125 25.43 -12.07 -19.68
C SER A 125 24.33 -11.91 -18.62
N VAL A 126 24.32 -10.81 -17.86
CA VAL A 126 23.21 -10.47 -16.95
C VAL A 126 21.91 -10.38 -17.74
N ARG A 127 21.90 -9.60 -18.85
CA ARG A 127 20.70 -9.45 -19.70
C ARG A 127 20.21 -10.77 -20.28
N LEU A 128 21.13 -11.61 -20.75
CA LEU A 128 20.78 -12.93 -21.29
C LEU A 128 20.14 -13.85 -20.24
N HIS A 129 20.61 -13.82 -18.98
CA HIS A 129 19.99 -14.58 -17.89
C HIS A 129 18.57 -14.12 -17.62
N LEU A 130 18.37 -12.80 -17.51
CA LEU A 130 17.06 -12.21 -17.24
C LEU A 130 16.06 -12.54 -18.37
N GLU A 131 16.50 -12.43 -19.63
CA GLU A 131 15.69 -12.79 -20.80
C GLU A 131 15.35 -14.28 -20.81
N HIS A 132 16.35 -15.16 -20.60
CA HIS A 132 16.17 -16.61 -20.60
C HIS A 132 15.15 -17.08 -19.56
N LEU A 133 15.19 -16.48 -18.37
CA LEU A 133 14.35 -16.84 -17.24
C LEU A 133 13.04 -16.04 -17.15
N GLY A 134 12.83 -15.08 -18.04
CA GLY A 134 11.66 -14.21 -18.03
C GLY A 134 11.55 -13.34 -16.77
N LEU A 135 12.69 -12.91 -16.21
CA LEU A 135 12.72 -12.08 -15.01
C LEU A 135 12.54 -10.59 -15.37
N ASP A 136 11.44 -10.00 -14.94
CA ASP A 136 11.11 -8.59 -15.17
C ASP A 136 11.89 -7.69 -14.20
N VAL A 137 13.05 -7.20 -14.66
CA VAL A 137 13.94 -6.29 -13.93
C VAL A 137 14.07 -4.99 -14.71
N ASP A 138 13.90 -3.84 -14.04
CA ASP A 138 13.92 -2.53 -14.72
C ASP A 138 15.32 -2.15 -15.22
N GLU A 139 16.36 -2.44 -14.42
CA GLU A 139 17.72 -2.04 -14.73
C GLU A 139 18.75 -3.17 -14.49
N PRO A 140 19.33 -3.75 -15.55
CA PRO A 140 20.41 -4.72 -15.45
C PRO A 140 21.80 -4.05 -15.53
N VAL A 141 22.56 -4.11 -14.44
CA VAL A 141 23.93 -3.61 -14.32
C VAL A 141 24.88 -4.77 -14.00
N GLY A 142 25.93 -4.91 -14.81
CA GLY A 142 27.01 -5.87 -14.58
C GLY A 142 28.35 -5.20 -14.33
N ASP A 143 29.40 -6.01 -14.27
CA ASP A 143 30.80 -5.59 -14.18
C ASP A 143 31.16 -4.78 -12.91
N LEU A 144 30.38 -4.92 -11.83
CA LEU A 144 30.61 -4.25 -10.54
C LEU A 144 30.71 -5.26 -9.39
N HIS A 145 31.76 -5.17 -8.57
CA HIS A 145 31.98 -6.10 -7.45
C HIS A 145 32.23 -5.36 -6.12
N GLY A 146 31.80 -5.95 -5.01
CA GLY A 146 32.00 -5.36 -3.69
C GLY A 146 31.39 -3.97 -3.56
N ALA A 147 32.14 -3.06 -2.92
CA ALA A 147 31.73 -1.67 -2.73
C ALA A 147 31.45 -0.90 -4.04
N GLU A 148 32.02 -1.31 -5.18
CA GLU A 148 31.76 -0.66 -6.48
C GLU A 148 30.30 -0.81 -6.91
N LYS A 149 29.61 -1.87 -6.47
CA LYS A 149 28.16 -2.02 -6.68
C LYS A 149 27.38 -0.84 -6.13
N GLY A 150 27.90 -0.21 -5.07
CA GLY A 150 27.33 0.98 -4.46
C GLY A 150 27.17 2.17 -5.40
N THR A 151 27.97 2.28 -6.47
CA THR A 151 27.85 3.39 -7.43
C THR A 151 26.53 3.32 -8.20
N ALA A 152 26.20 2.14 -8.72
CA ALA A 152 24.93 1.91 -9.43
C ALA A 152 23.74 2.00 -8.48
N LEU A 153 23.87 1.45 -7.27
CA LEU A 153 22.82 1.56 -6.25
C LEU A 153 22.52 3.02 -5.89
N CYS A 154 23.55 3.87 -5.72
CA CYS A 154 23.39 5.31 -5.51
C CYS A 154 22.72 6.01 -6.70
N GLU A 155 23.19 5.73 -7.91
CA GLU A 155 22.69 6.33 -9.14
C GLU A 155 21.19 6.09 -9.33
N HIS A 156 20.75 4.85 -9.07
CA HIS A 156 19.35 4.45 -9.19
C HIS A 156 18.52 4.66 -7.92
N LYS A 157 19.14 5.18 -6.84
CA LYS A 157 18.53 5.44 -5.53
C LYS A 157 17.95 4.18 -4.88
N ALA A 158 18.66 3.06 -5.00
CA ALA A 158 18.31 1.82 -4.31
C ALA A 158 18.30 2.06 -2.79
N THR A 159 17.23 1.63 -2.13
CA THR A 159 17.08 1.73 -0.66
C THR A 159 17.31 0.38 0.02
N ILE A 160 17.26 -0.70 -0.75
CA ILE A 160 17.49 -2.08 -0.33
C ILE A 160 18.41 -2.72 -1.36
N TYR A 161 19.39 -3.49 -0.91
CA TYR A 161 20.19 -4.35 -1.77
C TYR A 161 20.25 -5.77 -1.21
N VAL A 162 19.90 -6.75 -2.04
CA VAL A 162 19.78 -8.16 -1.67
C VAL A 162 20.92 -8.95 -2.30
N GLY A 163 21.63 -9.76 -1.53
CA GLY A 163 22.73 -10.59 -2.04
C GLY A 163 23.10 -11.76 -1.12
N ASP A 164 23.90 -12.70 -1.61
CA ASP A 164 24.34 -13.88 -0.85
C ASP A 164 25.81 -13.79 -0.38
N HIS A 165 26.54 -12.75 -0.80
CA HIS A 165 27.96 -12.60 -0.51
C HIS A 165 28.24 -11.39 0.39
N THR A 166 29.32 -11.47 1.15
CA THR A 166 29.87 -10.32 1.89
C THR A 166 30.15 -9.08 1.01
N ALA A 167 30.44 -9.28 -0.28
CA ALA A 167 30.65 -8.22 -1.25
C ALA A 167 29.36 -7.43 -1.49
N ASP A 168 28.20 -8.07 -1.35
CA ASP A 168 26.90 -7.41 -1.50
C ASP A 168 26.58 -6.54 -0.30
N ILE A 169 26.95 -6.99 0.90
CA ILE A 169 26.88 -6.19 2.13
C ILE A 169 27.73 -4.92 1.98
N ASP A 170 28.94 -5.05 1.43
CA ASP A 170 29.81 -3.89 1.17
C ASP A 170 29.22 -2.94 0.11
N GLY A 171 28.62 -3.48 -0.95
CA GLY A 171 27.89 -2.70 -1.96
C GLY A 171 26.71 -1.93 -1.38
N ALA A 172 25.89 -2.58 -0.55
CA ALA A 172 24.75 -1.97 0.14
C ALA A 172 25.21 -0.83 1.06
N ARG A 173 26.24 -1.07 1.89
CA ARG A 173 26.82 -0.07 2.80
C ARG A 173 27.38 1.14 2.06
N ALA A 174 28.07 0.91 0.96
CA ALA A 174 28.60 2.00 0.14
C ALA A 174 27.49 2.90 -0.42
N ALA A 175 26.29 2.36 -0.63
CA ALA A 175 25.12 3.11 -1.06
C ALA A 175 24.23 3.67 0.06
N GLY A 176 24.49 3.30 1.33
CA GLY A 176 23.56 3.57 2.43
C GLY A 176 22.22 2.85 2.29
N ALA A 177 22.18 1.75 1.52
CA ALA A 177 21.01 0.88 1.38
C ALA A 177 20.98 -0.16 2.49
N VAL A 178 19.79 -0.68 2.82
CA VAL A 178 19.64 -1.80 3.73
C VAL A 178 20.25 -3.06 3.09
N ALA A 179 21.22 -3.67 3.78
CA ALA A 179 21.87 -4.90 3.37
C ALA A 179 21.04 -6.11 3.78
N VAL A 180 20.30 -6.68 2.83
CA VAL A 180 19.53 -7.90 3.02
C VAL A 180 20.34 -9.06 2.46
N SER A 181 20.62 -10.07 3.26
CA SER A 181 21.36 -11.24 2.80
C SER A 181 20.51 -12.50 2.77
N VAL A 182 20.79 -13.37 1.80
CA VAL A 182 20.21 -14.72 1.67
C VAL A 182 21.31 -15.77 1.81
N ALA A 183 21.04 -16.85 2.55
CA ALA A 183 22.02 -17.92 2.82
C ALA A 183 22.02 -19.02 1.74
N THR A 184 21.85 -18.63 0.49
CA THR A 184 21.77 -19.51 -0.69
C THR A 184 23.10 -19.70 -1.40
N GLY A 185 24.08 -18.81 -1.12
CA GLY A 185 25.41 -18.79 -1.72
C GLY A 185 26.51 -19.46 -0.88
N PRO A 186 27.77 -18.97 -0.96
CA PRO A 186 28.91 -19.61 -0.31
C PRO A 186 29.03 -19.30 1.18
N PHE A 187 28.28 -18.32 1.69
CA PHE A 187 28.29 -17.94 3.11
C PHE A 187 27.06 -18.46 3.84
N THR A 188 27.28 -18.94 5.06
CA THR A 188 26.20 -19.29 5.98
C THR A 188 25.50 -18.04 6.52
N ALA A 189 24.27 -18.20 7.00
CA ALA A 189 23.53 -17.12 7.64
C ALA A 189 24.29 -16.48 8.82
N ASP A 190 25.03 -17.28 9.60
CA ASP A 190 25.78 -16.77 10.75
C ASP A 190 27.02 -15.97 10.33
N GLU A 191 27.69 -16.35 9.25
CA GLU A 191 28.80 -15.58 8.68
C GLU A 191 28.33 -14.24 8.11
N LEU A 192 27.17 -14.22 7.42
CA LEU A 192 26.56 -12.99 6.90
C LEU A 192 26.15 -12.04 8.03
N ARG A 193 25.57 -12.56 9.12
CA ARG A 193 25.27 -11.78 10.33
C ARG A 193 26.55 -11.25 10.99
N ALA A 194 27.58 -12.08 11.14
CA ALA A 194 28.84 -11.70 11.76
C ALA A 194 29.59 -10.63 10.95
N TYR A 195 29.47 -10.66 9.62
CA TYR A 195 30.00 -9.62 8.74
C TYR A 195 29.20 -8.30 8.82
N GLY A 196 27.93 -8.39 9.22
CA GLY A 196 27.05 -7.27 9.57
C GLY A 196 26.04 -6.92 8.48
N ALA A 197 25.42 -7.92 7.87
CA ALA A 197 24.15 -7.72 7.16
C ALA A 197 23.09 -7.14 8.13
N ASP A 198 22.24 -6.23 7.64
CA ASP A 198 21.14 -5.66 8.44
C ASP A 198 20.02 -6.68 8.64
N VAL A 199 19.79 -7.52 7.62
CA VAL A 199 18.77 -8.57 7.59
C VAL A 199 19.39 -9.83 6.98
N VAL A 200 19.09 -10.99 7.55
CA VAL A 200 19.51 -12.28 7.00
C VAL A 200 18.32 -13.22 6.92
N LEU A 201 17.97 -13.58 5.69
CA LEU A 201 16.93 -14.52 5.31
C LEU A 201 17.55 -15.88 4.95
N ASN A 202 16.79 -16.95 5.06
CA ASN A 202 17.26 -18.26 4.58
C ASN A 202 17.36 -18.27 3.05
N ASP A 203 16.33 -17.78 2.38
CA ASP A 203 16.24 -17.58 0.93
C ASP A 203 15.18 -16.51 0.60
N LEU A 204 14.90 -16.28 -0.69
CA LEU A 204 13.94 -15.27 -1.13
C LEU A 204 12.48 -15.62 -0.86
N THR A 205 12.14 -16.82 -0.37
CA THR A 205 10.75 -17.13 0.02
C THR A 205 10.28 -16.33 1.23
N GLU A 206 11.22 -15.87 2.06
CA GLU A 206 10.95 -15.03 3.25
C GLU A 206 10.87 -13.53 2.90
N PHE A 207 11.40 -13.13 1.74
CA PHE A 207 11.55 -11.73 1.36
C PHE A 207 10.23 -10.97 1.23
N PRO A 208 9.14 -11.50 0.63
CA PRO A 208 7.88 -10.76 0.51
C PRO A 208 7.30 -10.33 1.86
N ALA A 209 7.25 -11.24 2.83
CA ALA A 209 6.71 -10.96 4.15
C ALA A 209 7.58 -9.94 4.92
N TRP A 210 8.89 -10.08 4.82
CA TRP A 210 9.82 -9.10 5.39
C TRP A 210 9.66 -7.72 4.74
N LEU A 211 9.57 -7.64 3.41
CA LEU A 211 9.45 -6.39 2.67
C LEU A 211 8.15 -5.65 3.05
N ASP A 212 7.04 -6.35 3.15
CA ASP A 212 5.75 -5.76 3.55
C ASP A 212 5.84 -5.14 4.95
N ALA A 213 6.43 -5.85 5.91
CA ALA A 213 6.63 -5.35 7.27
C ALA A 213 7.58 -4.14 7.31
N TYR A 214 8.72 -4.22 6.61
CA TYR A 214 9.70 -3.15 6.53
C TYR A 214 9.09 -1.88 5.91
N VAL A 215 8.37 -2.01 4.79
CA VAL A 215 7.73 -0.86 4.13
C VAL A 215 6.61 -0.28 4.97
N LEU A 216 5.84 -1.10 5.69
CA LEU A 216 4.84 -0.60 6.64
C LEU A 216 5.49 0.26 7.74
N GLU A 217 6.58 -0.23 8.35
CA GLU A 217 7.32 0.50 9.38
C GLU A 217 7.83 1.85 8.85
N GLN A 218 8.49 1.87 7.69
CA GLN A 218 8.98 3.12 7.08
C GLN A 218 7.86 4.13 6.81
N ARG A 219 6.68 3.66 6.37
CA ARG A 219 5.51 4.52 6.13
C ARG A 219 4.90 5.03 7.43
N LEU A 220 4.87 4.22 8.49
CA LEU A 220 4.43 4.65 9.82
C LEU A 220 5.37 5.70 10.40
N ASP A 221 6.69 5.52 10.29
CA ASP A 221 7.66 6.52 10.74
C ASP A 221 7.52 7.84 10.00
N ALA A 222 7.34 7.79 8.67
CA ALA A 222 7.03 8.97 7.88
C ALA A 222 5.74 9.68 8.33
N LEU A 223 4.67 8.92 8.60
CA LEU A 223 3.42 9.46 9.15
C LEU A 223 3.67 10.15 10.51
N MET A 224 4.37 9.49 11.42
CA MET A 224 4.64 10.02 12.76
C MET A 224 5.49 11.29 12.69
N ARG A 225 6.54 11.33 11.86
CA ARG A 225 7.33 12.55 11.61
C ARG A 225 6.48 13.69 11.05
N ARG A 226 5.62 13.39 10.07
CA ARG A 226 4.71 14.37 9.45
C ARG A 226 3.74 14.95 10.47
N LEU A 227 3.10 14.11 11.28
CA LEU A 227 2.16 14.54 12.31
C LEU A 227 2.87 15.35 13.41
N SER A 228 4.08 14.95 13.79
CA SER A 228 4.90 15.65 14.81
C SER A 228 5.36 17.04 14.39
N SER A 229 5.28 17.39 13.09
CA SER A 229 5.57 18.74 12.61
C SER A 229 4.47 19.77 12.91
N TYR A 230 3.34 19.33 13.46
CA TYR A 230 2.22 20.19 13.83
C TYR A 230 2.12 20.34 15.34
N ASP A 231 1.90 21.56 15.84
CA ASP A 231 1.67 21.79 17.27
C ASP A 231 0.27 21.31 17.71
N LYS A 232 -0.72 21.47 16.82
CA LYS A 232 -2.11 21.06 17.03
C LYS A 232 -2.76 20.67 15.72
N LEU A 233 -3.78 19.81 15.79
CA LEU A 233 -4.46 19.29 14.60
C LEU A 233 -5.97 19.10 14.80
N VAL A 234 -6.77 19.48 13.81
CA VAL A 234 -8.17 19.03 13.70
C VAL A 234 -8.20 17.83 12.77
N VAL A 235 -8.77 16.71 13.21
CA VAL A 235 -9.04 15.55 12.36
C VAL A 235 -10.52 15.54 12.00
N ALA A 236 -10.82 15.64 10.71
CA ALA A 236 -12.16 15.40 10.18
C ALA A 236 -12.51 13.91 10.34
N PHE A 237 -13.24 13.60 11.40
CA PHE A 237 -13.38 12.26 11.94
C PHE A 237 -14.78 11.71 11.67
N SER A 238 -14.86 10.67 10.84
CA SER A 238 -16.14 10.06 10.45
C SER A 238 -16.46 8.77 11.21
N GLY A 239 -15.59 8.34 12.13
CA GLY A 239 -15.73 7.05 12.82
C GLY A 239 -15.43 5.82 11.97
N GLY A 240 -14.93 5.99 10.74
CA GLY A 240 -14.46 4.90 9.88
C GLY A 240 -12.98 4.57 10.12
N ALA A 241 -12.57 3.36 9.73
CA ALA A 241 -11.22 2.82 9.98
C ALA A 241 -10.08 3.80 9.65
N ASP A 242 -10.09 4.42 8.45
CA ASP A 242 -9.02 5.34 8.03
C ASP A 242 -8.95 6.60 8.92
N SER A 243 -10.10 7.23 9.20
CA SER A 243 -10.17 8.43 10.03
C SER A 243 -9.88 8.15 11.52
N ALA A 244 -10.23 6.96 12.00
CA ALA A 244 -9.96 6.50 13.35
C ALA A 244 -8.47 6.22 13.55
N PHE A 245 -7.84 5.56 12.58
CA PHE A 245 -6.39 5.35 12.57
C PHE A 245 -5.63 6.68 12.52
N LEU A 246 -6.01 7.62 11.64
CA LEU A 246 -5.41 8.95 11.59
C LEU A 246 -5.55 9.69 12.93
N LEU A 247 -6.72 9.60 13.57
CA LEU A 247 -6.96 10.23 14.86
C LEU A 247 -6.06 9.64 15.96
N ALA A 248 -5.95 8.31 16.02
CA ALA A 248 -5.07 7.63 16.95
C ALA A 248 -3.59 7.96 16.68
N ALA A 249 -3.17 8.01 15.41
CA ALA A 249 -1.81 8.37 15.02
C ALA A 249 -1.48 9.81 15.44
N ALA A 250 -2.39 10.76 15.19
CA ALA A 250 -2.22 12.15 15.61
C ALA A 250 -2.12 12.27 17.14
N ALA A 251 -2.99 11.59 17.88
CA ALA A 251 -2.96 11.59 19.34
C ALA A 251 -1.65 11.01 19.89
N ARG A 252 -1.09 9.98 19.26
CA ARG A 252 0.22 9.41 19.60
C ARG A 252 1.39 10.34 19.26
N ALA A 253 1.31 11.04 18.14
CA ALA A 253 2.41 11.89 17.65
C ALA A 253 2.55 13.19 18.45
N ILE A 254 1.43 13.88 18.71
CA ILE A 254 1.45 15.24 19.29
C ILE A 254 0.72 15.34 20.62
N GLY A 255 0.23 14.21 21.15
CA GLY A 255 -0.54 14.13 22.39
C GLY A 255 -2.04 14.41 22.17
N PRO A 256 -2.94 13.71 22.88
CA PRO A 256 -4.38 13.81 22.67
C PRO A 256 -4.96 15.21 22.98
N ALA A 257 -4.33 15.96 23.90
CA ALA A 257 -4.74 17.32 24.25
C ALA A 257 -4.53 18.34 23.10
N ASN A 258 -3.66 18.01 22.14
CA ASN A 258 -3.35 18.84 20.97
C ASN A 258 -4.14 18.43 19.72
N VAL A 259 -5.02 17.44 19.85
CA VAL A 259 -5.85 16.95 18.74
C VAL A 259 -7.33 17.22 19.05
N VAL A 260 -8.06 17.64 18.02
CA VAL A 260 -9.52 17.76 18.06
C VAL A 260 -10.11 16.84 17.00
N ALA A 261 -10.93 15.88 17.41
CA ALA A 261 -11.76 15.10 16.51
C ALA A 261 -13.02 15.89 16.17
N ALA A 262 -13.38 16.00 14.90
CA ALA A 262 -14.60 16.69 14.49
C ALA A 262 -15.47 15.81 13.58
N THR A 263 -16.68 15.47 14.04
CA THR A 263 -17.68 14.72 13.25
C THR A 263 -18.81 15.66 12.86
N ALA A 264 -18.92 15.96 11.57
CA ALA A 264 -19.99 16.81 11.06
C ALA A 264 -21.36 16.15 11.22
N ILE A 265 -22.29 16.89 11.80
CA ILE A 265 -23.69 16.51 11.94
C ILE A 265 -24.49 17.11 10.80
N SER A 266 -25.09 16.24 10.01
CA SER A 266 -26.03 16.63 8.97
C SER A 266 -27.05 15.52 8.73
N PRO A 267 -28.12 15.78 7.96
CA PRO A 267 -29.06 14.74 7.55
C PRO A 267 -28.42 13.58 6.76
N SER A 268 -27.17 13.70 6.31
CA SER A 268 -26.47 12.65 5.58
C SER A 268 -25.64 11.69 6.46
N LEU A 269 -25.41 12.05 7.72
CA LEU A 269 -24.76 11.18 8.70
C LEU A 269 -25.73 10.10 9.18
N PRO A 270 -25.43 8.81 9.03
CA PRO A 270 -26.25 7.76 9.64
C PRO A 270 -26.23 7.88 11.16
N THR A 271 -27.40 7.83 11.80
CA THR A 271 -27.52 8.01 13.27
C THR A 271 -26.66 7.01 14.05
N ALA A 272 -26.53 5.78 13.55
CA ALA A 272 -25.75 4.72 14.16
C ALA A 272 -24.23 4.97 14.23
N GLU A 273 -23.70 5.99 13.54
CA GLU A 273 -22.26 6.25 13.48
C GLU A 273 -21.78 7.24 14.57
N LEU A 274 -22.66 8.05 15.14
CA LEU A 274 -22.26 9.15 16.02
C LEU A 274 -21.76 8.68 17.40
N GLU A 275 -22.51 7.80 18.07
CA GLU A 275 -22.12 7.27 19.38
C GLU A 275 -20.82 6.45 19.31
N PRO A 276 -20.63 5.52 18.35
CA PRO A 276 -19.33 4.83 18.20
C PRO A 276 -18.16 5.80 17.96
N ALA A 277 -18.35 6.84 17.15
CA ALA A 277 -17.31 7.85 16.94
C ALA A 277 -16.97 8.57 18.26
N ALA A 278 -17.97 9.02 19.01
CA ALA A 278 -17.75 9.68 20.29
C ALA A 278 -17.01 8.79 21.30
N ARG A 279 -17.42 7.52 21.43
CA ARG A 279 -16.77 6.53 22.31
C ARG A 279 -15.32 6.28 21.89
N PHE A 280 -15.04 6.16 20.59
CA PHE A 280 -13.67 5.97 20.11
C PHE A 280 -12.78 7.15 20.47
N ALA A 281 -13.24 8.39 20.22
CA ALA A 281 -12.47 9.60 20.54
C ALA A 281 -12.22 9.74 22.05
N ASP A 282 -13.23 9.47 22.87
CA ASP A 282 -13.12 9.46 24.34
C ASP A 282 -12.13 8.39 24.83
N GLY A 283 -12.19 7.18 24.26
CA GLY A 283 -11.32 6.06 24.60
C GLY A 283 -9.82 6.32 24.36
N ILE A 284 -9.48 7.25 23.46
CA ILE A 284 -8.10 7.69 23.22
C ILE A 284 -7.80 9.08 23.84
N GLY A 285 -8.72 9.62 24.64
CA GLY A 285 -8.57 10.89 25.36
C GLY A 285 -8.64 12.14 24.49
N VAL A 286 -9.14 12.05 23.25
CA VAL A 286 -9.22 13.16 22.31
C VAL A 286 -10.54 13.90 22.47
N ARG A 287 -10.49 15.24 22.47
CA ARG A 287 -11.69 16.06 22.44
C ARG A 287 -12.47 15.85 21.15
N HIS A 288 -13.74 15.46 21.28
CA HIS A 288 -14.67 15.31 20.16
C HIS A 288 -15.64 16.49 20.07
N LEU A 289 -15.76 17.07 18.87
CA LEU A 289 -16.72 18.13 18.55
C LEU A 289 -17.65 17.68 17.42
N THR A 290 -18.89 18.13 17.47
CA THR A 290 -19.94 17.72 16.53
C THR A 290 -20.58 18.94 15.85
N PRO A 291 -19.86 19.64 14.96
CA PRO A 291 -20.41 20.82 14.30
C PRO A 291 -21.49 20.45 13.30
N HIS A 292 -22.48 21.33 13.14
CA HIS A 292 -23.51 21.16 12.12
C HIS A 292 -23.01 21.63 10.76
N THR A 293 -23.21 20.81 9.73
CA THR A 293 -22.95 21.19 8.33
C THR A 293 -24.26 21.42 7.58
N HIS A 294 -24.22 22.33 6.63
CA HIS A 294 -25.38 22.81 5.88
C HIS A 294 -25.30 22.39 4.40
N GLU A 295 -24.71 21.23 4.09
CA GLU A 295 -24.55 20.80 2.70
C GLU A 295 -25.89 20.61 1.97
N MET A 296 -26.98 20.40 2.73
CA MET A 296 -28.34 20.34 2.20
C MET A 296 -28.82 21.67 1.62
N GLU A 297 -28.19 22.79 1.95
CA GLU A 297 -28.52 24.10 1.39
C GLU A 297 -27.80 24.36 0.05
N ARG A 298 -26.86 23.49 -0.32
CA ARG A 298 -26.09 23.59 -1.56
C ARG A 298 -26.80 22.88 -2.72
N GLU A 299 -27.13 23.63 -3.76
CA GLU A 299 -27.77 23.08 -4.96
C GLU A 299 -26.95 21.92 -5.57
N GLY A 300 -25.62 22.05 -5.60
CA GLY A 300 -24.73 21.02 -6.12
C GLY A 300 -24.73 19.71 -5.34
N TYR A 301 -25.07 19.76 -4.05
CA TYR A 301 -25.26 18.56 -3.23
C TYR A 301 -26.65 17.96 -3.47
N GLN A 302 -27.70 18.78 -3.41
CA GLN A 302 -29.09 18.35 -3.62
C GLN A 302 -29.31 17.73 -4.99
N ALA A 303 -28.62 18.23 -6.03
CA ALA A 303 -28.71 17.70 -7.40
C ALA A 303 -28.30 16.22 -7.53
N ASN A 304 -27.58 15.67 -6.53
CA ASN A 304 -27.18 14.28 -6.49
C ASN A 304 -26.52 13.78 -7.79
N SER A 305 -25.65 14.61 -8.36
CA SER A 305 -24.83 14.25 -9.51
C SER A 305 -23.57 13.51 -9.05
N GLY A 306 -22.71 13.13 -10.00
CA GLY A 306 -21.36 12.63 -9.67
C GLY A 306 -20.55 13.60 -8.79
N ALA A 307 -20.86 14.90 -8.79
CA ALA A 307 -20.14 15.90 -8.02
C ALA A 307 -20.63 16.08 -6.56
N ARG A 308 -21.67 15.36 -6.09
CA ARG A 308 -22.24 15.52 -4.74
C ARG A 308 -21.18 15.55 -3.62
N CYS A 309 -20.22 14.62 -3.66
CA CYS A 309 -19.17 14.52 -2.65
C CYS A 309 -18.23 15.73 -2.63
N TYR A 310 -18.08 16.46 -3.75
CA TYR A 310 -17.34 17.73 -3.79
C TYR A 310 -17.98 18.73 -2.83
N PHE A 311 -19.27 18.99 -2.99
CA PHE A 311 -20.00 20.00 -2.20
C PHE A 311 -20.08 19.64 -0.72
N CYS A 312 -20.26 18.36 -0.40
CA CYS A 312 -20.25 17.84 0.97
C CYS A 312 -18.90 18.06 1.66
N LYS A 313 -17.80 17.66 1.00
CA LYS A 313 -16.46 17.78 1.61
C LYS A 313 -16.00 19.23 1.66
N ALA A 314 -16.42 20.06 0.70
CA ALA A 314 -16.24 21.50 0.72
C ALA A 314 -16.88 22.13 1.96
N GLU A 315 -18.17 21.84 2.20
CA GLU A 315 -18.89 22.30 3.39
C GLU A 315 -18.17 21.86 4.66
N LEU A 316 -17.81 20.58 4.76
CA LEU A 316 -17.11 20.04 5.92
C LEU A 316 -15.87 20.86 6.27
N VAL A 317 -14.96 21.09 5.31
CA VAL A 317 -13.71 21.83 5.62
C VAL A 317 -14.00 23.29 5.97
N GLU A 318 -14.93 23.94 5.27
CA GLU A 318 -15.36 25.31 5.59
C GLU A 318 -15.97 25.43 7.00
N THR A 319 -16.74 24.45 7.45
CA THR A 319 -17.31 24.39 8.81
C THR A 319 -16.25 24.11 9.87
N LEU A 320 -15.18 23.37 9.54
CA LEU A 320 -14.09 23.08 10.47
C LEU A 320 -13.13 24.26 10.63
N GLN A 321 -13.06 25.19 9.68
CA GLN A 321 -12.15 26.34 9.75
C GLN A 321 -12.38 27.22 10.99
N PRO A 322 -13.61 27.68 11.32
CA PRO A 322 -13.84 28.46 12.54
C PRO A 322 -13.49 27.72 13.84
N ILE A 323 -13.60 26.38 13.82
CA ILE A 323 -13.20 25.54 14.95
C ILE A 323 -11.67 25.56 15.08
N ALA A 324 -10.97 25.34 13.97
CA ALA A 324 -9.52 25.41 13.93
C ALA A 324 -9.02 26.77 14.43
N ASP A 325 -9.60 27.87 13.94
CA ASP A 325 -9.27 29.24 14.36
C ASP A 325 -9.49 29.45 15.85
N LYS A 326 -10.63 29.01 16.40
CA LYS A 326 -10.97 29.12 17.83
C LYS A 326 -9.94 28.44 18.74
N PHE A 327 -9.33 27.35 18.29
CA PHE A 327 -8.35 26.59 19.07
C PHE A 327 -6.90 26.94 18.71
N GLY A 328 -6.68 27.89 17.80
CA GLY A 328 -5.36 28.26 17.28
C GLY A 328 -4.70 27.09 16.54
N ILE A 329 -5.48 26.33 15.78
CA ILE A 329 -5.05 25.17 15.01
C ILE A 329 -4.89 25.57 13.55
N THR A 330 -3.75 25.25 12.95
CA THR A 330 -3.41 25.65 11.57
C THR A 330 -3.61 24.56 10.54
N ALA A 331 -3.99 23.35 10.96
CA ALA A 331 -4.11 22.20 10.06
C ALA A 331 -5.39 21.40 10.32
N ILE A 332 -6.08 21.07 9.21
CA ILE A 332 -7.24 20.17 9.19
C ILE A 332 -6.84 18.94 8.38
N ALA A 333 -6.82 17.77 9.01
CA ALA A 333 -6.46 16.52 8.37
C ALA A 333 -7.70 15.68 8.02
N THR A 334 -7.62 14.99 6.89
CA THR A 334 -8.63 14.02 6.46
C THR A 334 -8.02 12.63 6.29
N GLY A 335 -8.81 11.58 6.55
CA GLY A 335 -8.38 10.18 6.45
C GLY A 335 -8.21 9.65 5.02
N THR A 336 -7.84 10.49 4.05
CA THR A 336 -7.53 10.03 2.69
C THR A 336 -6.23 9.24 2.67
N ASN A 337 -6.27 8.03 2.12
CA ASN A 337 -5.14 7.09 2.05
C ASN A 337 -4.54 7.00 0.63
N ALA A 338 -3.54 6.14 0.43
CA ALA A 338 -2.83 6.01 -0.85
C ALA A 338 -3.70 5.40 -1.96
N ASP A 339 -4.58 4.45 -1.65
CA ASP A 339 -5.46 3.81 -2.62
C ASP A 339 -6.46 4.81 -3.22
N ASP A 340 -6.93 5.75 -2.41
CA ASP A 340 -7.83 6.81 -2.83
C ASP A 340 -7.22 7.73 -3.91
N ALA A 341 -5.89 7.86 -3.98
CA ALA A 341 -5.21 8.69 -4.97
C ALA A 341 -5.18 8.08 -6.37
N ILE A 342 -5.32 6.75 -6.46
CA ILE A 342 -5.32 5.99 -7.71
C ILE A 342 -6.73 5.93 -8.31
N ALA A 343 -7.76 6.05 -7.47
CA ALA A 343 -9.15 6.04 -7.92
C ALA A 343 -9.47 7.29 -8.77
N GLY A 344 -9.82 7.08 -10.04
CA GLY A 344 -9.87 8.14 -11.07
C GLY A 344 -10.82 9.31 -10.77
N PHE A 345 -11.94 9.08 -10.08
CA PHE A 345 -12.91 10.14 -9.79
C PHE A 345 -13.23 10.27 -8.29
N ARG A 346 -12.52 11.20 -7.61
CA ARG A 346 -12.69 11.48 -6.18
C ARG A 346 -12.95 12.98 -5.89
N PRO A 347 -14.13 13.50 -6.26
CA PRO A 347 -14.48 14.92 -6.13
C PRO A 347 -14.37 15.46 -4.70
N GLY A 348 -14.65 14.63 -3.67
CA GLY A 348 -14.54 15.04 -2.27
C GLY A 348 -13.09 15.32 -1.85
N ILE A 349 -12.14 14.48 -2.27
CA ILE A 349 -10.71 14.67 -1.94
C ILE A 349 -10.22 15.98 -2.54
N ARG A 350 -10.58 16.23 -3.81
CA ARG A 350 -10.27 17.50 -4.49
C ARG A 350 -10.82 18.71 -3.72
N ALA A 351 -12.09 18.67 -3.31
CA ALA A 351 -12.71 19.77 -2.57
C ALA A 351 -12.01 20.08 -1.23
N ALA A 352 -11.56 19.05 -0.52
CA ALA A 352 -10.85 19.20 0.73
C ALA A 352 -9.45 19.80 0.51
N PHE A 353 -8.72 19.31 -0.49
CA PHE A 353 -7.40 19.82 -0.86
C PHE A 353 -7.44 21.29 -1.30
N GLU A 354 -8.40 21.68 -2.14
CA GLU A 354 -8.62 23.07 -2.57
C GLU A 354 -8.88 24.04 -1.41
N ARG A 355 -9.25 23.52 -0.23
CA ARG A 355 -9.51 24.29 1.00
C ARG A 355 -8.41 24.14 2.06
N GLY A 356 -7.26 23.59 1.67
CA GLY A 356 -6.09 23.48 2.55
C GLY A 356 -6.11 22.29 3.50
N ALA A 357 -7.04 21.33 3.35
CA ALA A 357 -6.99 20.13 4.16
C ALA A 357 -5.78 19.26 3.78
N ILE A 358 -5.07 18.75 4.79
CA ILE A 358 -3.93 17.85 4.62
C ILE A 358 -4.38 16.39 4.60
N THR A 359 -3.54 15.53 4.01
CA THR A 359 -3.83 14.09 3.84
C THR A 359 -2.66 13.22 4.34
N PRO A 360 -2.37 13.19 5.65
CA PRO A 360 -1.13 12.60 6.16
C PRO A 360 -0.95 11.12 5.82
N LEU A 361 -2.04 10.33 5.78
CA LEU A 361 -1.97 8.91 5.42
C LEU A 361 -1.56 8.71 3.96
N LYS A 362 -2.13 9.51 3.04
CA LYS A 362 -1.74 9.53 1.63
C LYS A 362 -0.31 10.01 1.46
N ASP A 363 0.08 11.08 2.16
CA ASP A 363 1.45 11.63 2.08
C ASP A 363 2.48 10.58 2.51
N ALA A 364 2.16 9.78 3.54
CA ALA A 364 2.95 8.65 4.00
C ALA A 364 2.78 7.37 3.16
N ARG A 365 2.03 7.42 2.05
CA ARG A 365 1.75 6.29 1.14
C ARG A 365 1.10 5.06 1.81
N LEU A 366 0.40 5.23 2.92
CA LEU A 366 -0.28 4.12 3.59
C LEU A 366 -1.48 3.65 2.78
N THR A 367 -1.50 2.35 2.46
CA THR A 367 -2.67 1.70 1.84
C THR A 367 -3.70 1.37 2.90
N LYS A 368 -4.93 1.08 2.48
CA LYS A 368 -6.01 0.63 3.35
C LYS A 368 -5.67 -0.68 4.05
N ALA A 369 -4.99 -1.59 3.37
CA ALA A 369 -4.54 -2.86 3.97
C ALA A 369 -3.55 -2.60 5.11
N GLN A 370 -2.56 -1.75 4.86
CA GLN A 370 -1.57 -1.33 5.86
C GLN A 370 -2.20 -0.58 7.04
N ILE A 371 -3.18 0.29 6.78
CA ILE A 371 -3.93 0.99 7.84
C ILE A 371 -4.66 -0.01 8.74
N ARG A 372 -5.31 -1.03 8.17
CA ARG A 372 -6.02 -2.05 8.95
C ARG A 372 -5.04 -2.91 9.76
N GLU A 373 -3.93 -3.30 9.17
CA GLU A 373 -2.86 -4.04 9.84
C GLU A 373 -2.29 -3.26 11.03
N ALA A 374 -1.88 -2.01 10.79
CA ALA A 374 -1.40 -1.12 11.84
C ALA A 374 -2.48 -0.91 12.92
N SER A 375 -3.75 -0.73 12.53
CA SER A 375 -4.88 -0.59 13.47
C SER A 375 -5.02 -1.82 14.37
N ARG A 376 -4.88 -3.05 13.84
CA ARG A 376 -4.90 -4.28 14.66
C ARG A 376 -3.72 -4.34 15.61
N SER A 377 -2.51 -4.03 15.14
CA SER A 377 -1.32 -3.99 16.00
C SER A 377 -1.45 -2.97 17.13
N TRP A 378 -2.22 -1.90 16.90
CA TRP A 378 -2.49 -0.84 17.86
C TRP A 378 -3.70 -1.11 18.76
N GLY A 379 -4.40 -2.24 18.57
CA GLY A 379 -5.58 -2.61 19.34
C GLY A 379 -6.81 -1.73 19.06
N LEU A 380 -6.91 -1.11 17.89
CA LEU A 380 -8.04 -0.24 17.56
C LEU A 380 -9.27 -1.06 17.16
N GLU A 381 -10.38 -0.88 17.87
CA GLU A 381 -11.67 -1.56 17.60
C GLU A 381 -12.23 -1.32 16.19
N THR A 382 -11.79 -0.26 15.53
CA THR A 382 -12.23 0.11 14.18
C THR A 382 -11.48 -0.64 13.07
N SER A 383 -10.51 -1.50 13.39
CA SER A 383 -9.65 -2.18 12.41
C SER A 383 -10.42 -2.92 11.32
N ASP A 384 -11.53 -3.56 11.71
CA ASP A 384 -12.35 -4.37 10.81
C ASP A 384 -13.68 -3.69 10.47
N LYS A 385 -13.91 -2.49 11.01
CA LYS A 385 -15.11 -1.70 10.70
C LYS A 385 -15.18 -1.45 9.18
N PRO A 386 -16.32 -1.73 8.52
CA PRO A 386 -16.49 -1.41 7.11
C PRO A 386 -16.49 0.10 6.90
N ALA A 387 -16.19 0.54 5.67
CA ALA A 387 -16.24 1.96 5.34
C ALA A 387 -17.69 2.46 5.48
N ALA A 388 -17.92 3.35 6.45
CA ALA A 388 -19.21 4.00 6.64
C ALA A 388 -19.42 5.02 5.51
N ALA A 389 -20.33 4.73 4.59
CA ALA A 389 -20.76 5.68 3.58
C ALA A 389 -21.90 6.55 4.14
N CYS A 390 -22.00 7.81 3.68
CA CYS A 390 -23.13 8.69 4.00
C CYS A 390 -24.46 8.12 3.49
N LEU A 391 -25.58 8.50 4.11
CA LEU A 391 -26.92 8.09 3.69
C LEU A 391 -27.21 8.47 2.22
N SER A 392 -26.62 9.56 1.73
CA SER A 392 -26.80 9.96 0.34
C SER A 392 -26.20 8.99 -0.69
N SER A 393 -25.33 8.06 -0.29
CA SER A 393 -24.86 6.99 -1.17
C SER A 393 -25.92 5.90 -1.45
N ARG A 394 -27.06 5.96 -0.74
CA ARG A 394 -28.20 5.05 -0.94
C ARG A 394 -29.13 5.55 -2.03
N ILE A 395 -28.97 6.79 -2.48
CA ILE A 395 -29.93 7.46 -3.35
C ILE A 395 -29.45 7.42 -4.78
N ALA A 396 -30.30 6.97 -5.72
CA ALA A 396 -29.94 6.92 -7.13
C ALA A 396 -29.57 8.30 -7.66
N TYR A 397 -28.49 8.33 -8.45
CA TYR A 397 -28.02 9.55 -9.09
C TYR A 397 -29.13 10.22 -9.88
N GLY A 398 -29.21 11.55 -9.79
CA GLY A 398 -30.28 12.36 -10.40
C GLY A 398 -31.55 12.49 -9.55
N ILE A 399 -31.76 11.63 -8.54
CA ILE A 399 -32.82 11.87 -7.55
C ILE A 399 -32.36 12.97 -6.60
N ARG A 400 -33.15 14.05 -6.52
CA ARG A 400 -32.86 15.19 -5.64
C ARG A 400 -32.82 14.75 -4.17
N ILE A 401 -31.70 15.00 -3.51
CA ILE A 401 -31.55 14.69 -2.09
C ILE A 401 -32.33 15.69 -1.25
N THR A 402 -33.10 15.18 -0.30
CA THR A 402 -33.84 15.98 0.70
C THR A 402 -33.66 15.37 2.10
N PRO A 403 -33.77 16.17 3.18
CA PRO A 403 -33.70 15.65 4.54
C PRO A 403 -34.72 14.54 4.83
N ASN A 404 -35.97 14.69 4.36
CA ASN A 404 -37.01 13.69 4.56
C ASN A 404 -36.66 12.35 3.91
N LEU A 405 -36.08 12.38 2.70
CA LEU A 405 -35.67 11.19 1.97
C LEU A 405 -34.51 10.48 2.70
N LEU A 406 -33.52 11.22 3.21
CA LEU A 406 -32.43 10.63 3.99
C LEU A 406 -32.90 10.07 5.33
N ALA A 407 -33.79 10.77 6.03
CA ALA A 407 -34.39 10.30 7.27
C ALA A 407 -35.21 9.02 7.05
N ARG A 408 -35.94 8.91 5.94
CA ARG A 408 -36.65 7.68 5.56
C ARG A 408 -35.68 6.51 5.35
N VAL A 409 -34.59 6.74 4.63
CA VAL A 409 -33.55 5.71 4.41
C VAL A 409 -32.89 5.28 5.72
N ASP A 410 -32.55 6.22 6.61
CA ASP A 410 -31.92 5.90 7.90
C ASP A 410 -32.84 5.01 8.76
N ARG A 411 -34.12 5.40 8.90
CA ARG A 411 -35.10 4.57 9.63
C ARG A 411 -35.27 3.19 9.01
N ALA A 412 -35.31 3.09 7.68
CA ALA A 412 -35.41 1.81 6.99
C ALA A 412 -34.17 0.92 7.20
N GLU A 413 -32.94 1.48 7.15
CA GLU A 413 -31.72 0.72 7.49
C GLU A 413 -31.75 0.25 8.94
N GLN A 414 -32.20 1.07 9.88
CA GLN A 414 -32.34 0.69 11.29
C GLN A 414 -33.39 -0.40 11.50
N ALA A 415 -34.53 -0.31 10.83
CA ALA A 415 -35.59 -1.31 10.88
C ALA A 415 -35.07 -2.68 10.38
N VAL A 416 -34.39 -2.70 9.24
CA VAL A 416 -33.78 -3.93 8.69
C VAL A 416 -32.72 -4.48 9.64
N ARG A 417 -31.82 -3.64 10.16
CA ARG A 417 -30.80 -4.08 11.14
C ARG A 417 -31.43 -4.68 12.39
N SER A 418 -32.51 -4.09 12.89
CA SER A 418 -33.23 -4.61 14.06
C SER A 418 -33.75 -6.04 13.80
N ARG A 419 -34.33 -6.29 12.62
CA ARG A 419 -34.80 -7.63 12.21
C ARG A 419 -33.68 -8.66 12.06
N LEU A 420 -32.47 -8.19 11.74
CA LEU A 420 -31.31 -9.03 11.50
C LEU A 420 -30.35 -9.12 12.70
N SER A 421 -30.72 -8.56 13.84
CA SER A 421 -29.85 -8.48 15.02
C SER A 421 -29.37 -9.85 15.53
N SER A 422 -30.17 -10.90 15.38
CA SER A 422 -29.80 -12.28 15.74
C SER A 422 -28.93 -12.99 14.71
N TYR A 423 -28.75 -12.42 13.52
CA TYR A 423 -28.01 -13.02 12.40
C TYR A 423 -26.57 -12.51 12.27
N GLY A 424 -26.16 -11.61 13.16
CA GLY A 424 -24.82 -11.02 13.11
C GLY A 424 -24.56 -10.22 11.83
N VAL A 425 -25.60 -9.57 11.28
CA VAL A 425 -25.44 -8.79 10.05
C VAL A 425 -24.43 -7.65 10.23
N GLU A 426 -23.51 -7.54 9.29
CA GLU A 426 -22.53 -6.47 9.25
C GLU A 426 -23.01 -5.38 8.28
N ASN A 427 -23.36 -5.77 7.06
CA ASN A 427 -23.74 -4.85 6.00
C ASN A 427 -25.26 -4.84 5.80
N VAL A 428 -25.85 -3.66 5.97
CA VAL A 428 -27.23 -3.36 5.57
C VAL A 428 -27.22 -2.06 4.81
N ARG A 429 -27.84 -2.06 3.63
CA ARG A 429 -28.15 -0.85 2.86
C ARG A 429 -29.58 -0.88 2.38
N VAL A 430 -30.30 0.22 2.53
CA VAL A 430 -31.61 0.41 1.89
C VAL A 430 -31.46 1.49 0.85
N ARG A 431 -31.45 1.11 -0.43
CA ARG A 431 -31.21 2.02 -1.55
C ARG A 431 -32.51 2.53 -2.15
N ASP A 432 -32.65 3.84 -2.20
CA ASP A 432 -33.75 4.51 -2.87
C ASP A 432 -33.44 4.65 -4.36
N VAL A 433 -34.22 3.93 -5.18
CA VAL A 433 -34.10 3.98 -6.65
C VAL A 433 -35.28 4.66 -7.32
N GLY A 434 -36.01 5.49 -6.57
CA GLY A 434 -37.17 6.24 -7.04
C GLY A 434 -38.47 5.56 -6.63
N GLU A 435 -38.98 4.65 -7.46
CA GLU A 435 -40.29 4.02 -7.23
C GLU A 435 -40.24 2.84 -6.23
N THR A 436 -39.06 2.28 -5.98
CA THR A 436 -38.86 1.13 -5.09
C THR A 436 -37.59 1.28 -4.26
N ALA A 437 -37.52 0.55 -3.14
CA ALA A 437 -36.31 0.37 -2.36
C ALA A 437 -35.61 -0.95 -2.69
N SER A 438 -34.28 -0.92 -2.78
CA SER A 438 -33.45 -2.12 -2.90
C SER A 438 -32.73 -2.37 -1.57
N ILE A 439 -33.04 -3.47 -0.90
CA ILE A 439 -32.44 -3.89 0.36
C ILE A 439 -31.22 -4.76 0.03
N GLU A 440 -30.05 -4.34 0.48
CA GLU A 440 -28.82 -5.11 0.33
C GLU A 440 -28.31 -5.53 1.71
N ILE A 441 -28.11 -6.83 1.89
CA ILE A 441 -27.58 -7.44 3.11
C ILE A 441 -26.38 -8.34 2.78
N ASP A 442 -25.66 -8.82 3.78
CA ASP A 442 -24.57 -9.78 3.58
C ASP A 442 -25.03 -10.98 2.75
N ALA A 443 -24.28 -11.32 1.70
CA ALA A 443 -24.69 -12.37 0.75
C ALA A 443 -24.93 -13.72 1.43
N ALA A 444 -24.16 -14.04 2.48
CA ALA A 444 -24.32 -15.24 3.28
C ALA A 444 -25.67 -15.34 4.00
N LEU A 445 -26.36 -14.21 4.23
CA LEU A 445 -27.65 -14.17 4.92
C LEU A 445 -28.86 -14.25 3.98
N LEU A 446 -28.66 -14.16 2.66
CA LEU A 446 -29.76 -14.15 1.70
C LEU A 446 -30.63 -15.40 1.79
N ASP A 447 -30.04 -16.58 1.96
CA ASP A 447 -30.79 -17.83 2.05
C ASP A 447 -31.26 -18.16 3.48
N GLN A 448 -30.86 -17.36 4.48
CA GLN A 448 -31.12 -17.61 5.90
C GLN A 448 -32.28 -16.80 6.47
N VAL A 449 -32.71 -15.75 5.75
CA VAL A 449 -33.66 -14.76 6.24
C VAL A 449 -34.91 -14.79 5.39
N ASP A 450 -36.07 -14.67 6.02
CA ASP A 450 -37.32 -14.39 5.31
C ASP A 450 -37.29 -12.96 4.74
N HIS A 451 -37.19 -12.86 3.41
CA HIS A 451 -37.13 -11.58 2.70
C HIS A 451 -38.39 -10.75 2.91
N GLN A 452 -39.55 -11.40 3.13
CA GLN A 452 -40.81 -10.68 3.32
C GLN A 452 -40.78 -9.82 4.58
N VAL A 453 -40.16 -10.32 5.66
CA VAL A 453 -39.99 -9.56 6.92
C VAL A 453 -39.16 -8.30 6.71
N LEU A 454 -38.16 -8.35 5.83
CA LEU A 454 -37.32 -7.19 5.51
C LEU A 454 -38.07 -6.19 4.62
N VAL A 455 -38.80 -6.69 3.62
CA VAL A 455 -39.63 -5.87 2.73
C VAL A 455 -40.70 -5.13 3.53
N ASP A 456 -41.43 -5.82 4.41
CA ASP A 456 -42.47 -5.23 5.24
C ASP A 456 -41.91 -4.15 6.17
N ALA A 457 -40.72 -4.38 6.75
CA ALA A 457 -40.05 -3.40 7.59
C ALA A 457 -39.70 -2.11 6.81
N VAL A 458 -39.26 -2.22 5.55
CA VAL A 458 -38.92 -1.06 4.72
C VAL A 458 -40.17 -0.34 4.21
N VAL A 459 -41.21 -1.07 3.81
CA VAL A 459 -42.49 -0.48 3.38
C VAL A 459 -43.15 0.30 4.52
N ALA A 460 -43.10 -0.22 5.75
CA ALA A 460 -43.62 0.46 6.94
C ALA A 460 -42.97 1.83 7.19
N GLU A 461 -41.73 2.05 6.74
CA GLU A 461 -41.02 3.33 6.86
C GLU A 461 -41.39 4.36 5.76
N GLY A 462 -42.28 4.00 4.84
CA GLY A 462 -42.84 4.91 3.83
C GLY A 462 -42.25 4.74 2.43
N PHE A 463 -41.73 3.56 2.09
CA PHE A 463 -41.40 3.19 0.72
C PHE A 463 -42.62 2.57 0.02
N PRO A 464 -42.93 2.91 -1.25
CA PRO A 464 -44.08 2.34 -1.97
C PRO A 464 -43.96 0.83 -2.19
N ALA A 465 -42.74 0.37 -2.44
CA ALA A 465 -42.36 -1.02 -2.60
C ALA A 465 -40.90 -1.20 -2.17
N ALA A 466 -40.53 -2.44 -1.83
CA ALA A 466 -39.16 -2.81 -1.55
C ALA A 466 -38.88 -4.22 -2.08
N GLN A 467 -37.61 -4.50 -2.37
CA GLN A 467 -37.12 -5.82 -2.76
C GLN A 467 -35.74 -6.07 -2.17
N VAL A 468 -35.41 -7.32 -1.86
CA VAL A 468 -34.05 -7.73 -1.48
C VAL A 468 -33.22 -7.93 -2.77
N ASP A 469 -32.03 -7.34 -2.85
CA ASP A 469 -31.12 -7.56 -3.98
C ASP A 469 -30.56 -9.00 -3.89
N PRO A 470 -30.82 -9.87 -4.88
CA PRO A 470 -30.38 -11.27 -4.85
C PRO A 470 -28.86 -11.43 -4.91
N ARG A 471 -28.14 -10.37 -5.28
CA ARG A 471 -26.66 -10.35 -5.29
C ARG A 471 -26.09 -9.87 -3.95
N GLY A 472 -26.93 -9.54 -2.96
CA GLY A 472 -26.51 -9.05 -1.65
C GLY A 472 -25.83 -7.69 -1.67
N PHE A 473 -25.11 -7.36 -0.60
CA PHE A 473 -24.35 -6.13 -0.46
C PHE A 473 -23.12 -6.11 -1.37
N ARG A 474 -22.98 -5.02 -2.13
CA ARG A 474 -21.79 -4.71 -2.92
C ARG A 474 -21.39 -3.25 -2.72
N SER A 475 -20.12 -3.04 -2.38
CA SER A 475 -19.55 -1.69 -2.34
C SER A 475 -19.68 -1.04 -3.72
N GLY A 476 -20.16 0.20 -3.77
CA GLY A 476 -20.30 0.95 -5.03
C GLY A 476 -21.41 0.49 -5.97
N SER A 477 -22.36 -0.37 -5.57
CA SER A 477 -23.42 -0.90 -6.47
C SER A 477 -24.23 0.18 -7.21
N MET A 478 -24.34 1.39 -6.66
CA MET A 478 -25.03 2.52 -7.31
C MET A 478 -24.27 3.12 -8.49
N ASN A 479 -22.94 2.93 -8.53
CA ASN A 479 -22.10 3.39 -9.64
C ASN A 479 -22.35 2.56 -10.89
N GLU A 480 -22.76 1.29 -10.75
CA GLU A 480 -23.18 0.41 -11.85
C GLU A 480 -24.32 1.00 -12.70
N ARG A 481 -25.09 1.95 -12.13
CA ARG A 481 -26.24 2.59 -12.78
C ARG A 481 -25.91 3.92 -13.48
N LEU A 482 -24.67 4.40 -13.40
CA LEU A 482 -24.24 5.60 -14.11
C LEU A 482 -24.04 5.30 -15.60
N LYS A 483 -24.14 6.33 -16.46
CA LYS A 483 -23.94 6.20 -17.91
C LYS A 483 -22.54 5.70 -18.31
N ASP A 484 -21.57 5.83 -17.41
CA ASP A 484 -20.19 5.37 -17.57
C ASP A 484 -19.71 4.81 -16.23
N PRO A 485 -20.06 3.56 -15.88
CA PRO A 485 -19.76 2.98 -14.56
C PRO A 485 -18.26 2.88 -14.25
N ASP A 486 -17.44 2.63 -15.27
CA ASP A 486 -16.00 2.38 -15.12
C ASP A 486 -15.25 3.65 -14.69
N LYS A 487 -15.75 4.84 -15.07
CA LYS A 487 -15.25 6.12 -14.56
C LYS A 487 -15.39 6.30 -13.04
N TYR A 488 -16.35 5.63 -12.41
CA TYR A 488 -16.68 5.78 -10.98
C TYR A 488 -16.32 4.54 -10.15
N ARG A 489 -15.69 3.53 -10.76
CA ARG A 489 -15.17 2.35 -10.05
C ARG A 489 -13.88 2.66 -9.29
#